data_AF-A0A661JM07-F1
#
_entry.id   AF-A0A661JM07-F1
#
_cell.length_a   1.000
_cell.length_b   1.000
_cell.length_c   1.000
_cell.angle_alpha   90.00
_cell.angle_beta   90.00
_cell.angle_gamma   90.00
#
_symmetry.space_group_name_H-M   'P 1'
#
loop_
_entity.id
_entity.type
_entity.pdbx_description
1 polymer ?
#
loop_
_entity_poly.entity_id
_entity_poly.type
_entity_poly.pdbx_seq_one_letter_code
_entity_poly.pdbx_strand_id
1 'polypeptide(L)'
;MKGILWTVAFVVGLSILALAYSGDAPETITLNSLVNLYGPVEFSHEDHLEFAEDCSSCHHHSEEVVSCRECHEPIVIYHYKGIKRKTGLGLKGAYHGLCMGCHKESESGPLGCTDCHEKRAKR
;
A
#
# COMPACT_ATOMS: atom_id res chain seq x y z
N MET A 1 -16.61 11.04 -53.26
CA MET A 1 -17.57 10.75 -52.16
C MET A 1 -17.33 9.41 -51.44
N LYS A 2 -16.79 8.37 -52.11
CA LYS A 2 -16.50 7.06 -51.47
C LYS A 2 -15.25 7.06 -50.55
N GLY A 3 -14.28 7.94 -50.81
CA GLY A 3 -13.02 8.01 -50.04
C GLY A 3 -13.11 8.72 -48.68
N ILE A 4 -14.11 9.61 -48.48
CA ILE A 4 -14.34 10.30 -47.20
C ILE A 4 -15.03 9.36 -46.20
N LEU A 5 -15.81 8.39 -46.70
CA LEU A 5 -16.50 7.41 -45.87
C LEU A 5 -15.51 6.40 -45.23
N TRP A 6 -14.40 6.10 -45.91
CA TRP A 6 -13.37 5.19 -45.40
C TRP A 6 -12.43 5.84 -44.37
N THR A 7 -12.18 7.15 -44.49
CA THR A 7 -11.35 7.87 -43.51
C THR A 7 -12.08 8.10 -42.18
N VAL A 8 -13.39 8.35 -42.20
CA VAL A 8 -14.18 8.51 -40.97
C VAL A 8 -14.27 7.20 -40.17
N ALA A 9 -14.38 6.05 -40.83
CA ALA A 9 -14.39 4.75 -40.16
C ALA A 9 -13.06 4.40 -39.47
N PHE A 10 -11.93 4.85 -40.03
CA PHE A 10 -10.60 4.60 -39.46
C PHE A 10 -10.28 5.51 -38.28
N VAL A 11 -10.76 6.76 -38.30
CA VAL A 11 -10.57 7.72 -37.19
C VAL A 11 -11.43 7.35 -35.98
N VAL A 12 -12.67 6.89 -36.18
CA VAL A 12 -13.55 6.45 -35.08
C VAL A 12 -13.09 5.12 -34.47
N GLY A 13 -12.53 4.20 -35.28
CA GLY A 13 -12.00 2.92 -34.80
C GLY A 13 -10.76 3.04 -33.92
N LEU A 14 -9.93 4.07 -34.13
CA LEU A 14 -8.71 4.30 -33.34
C LEU A 14 -8.98 5.04 -32.01
N SER A 15 -10.11 5.72 -31.88
CA SER A 15 -10.45 6.51 -30.68
C SER A 15 -11.05 5.69 -29.53
N ILE A 16 -11.38 4.41 -29.72
CA ILE A 16 -11.99 3.56 -28.67
C ILE A 16 -10.92 2.73 -27.92
N LEU A 17 -9.66 2.72 -28.37
CA LEU A 17 -8.59 1.93 -27.74
C LEU A 17 -7.76 2.69 -26.69
N ALA A 18 -8.38 3.66 -26.02
CA ALA A 18 -7.80 4.35 -24.87
C ALA A 18 -8.68 4.16 -23.63
N LEU A 19 -9.19 2.93 -23.43
CA LEU A 19 -9.53 2.53 -22.06
C LEU A 19 -8.23 2.59 -21.28
N ALA A 20 -8.10 3.64 -20.49
CA ALA A 20 -7.05 3.82 -19.52
C ALA A 20 -6.87 2.50 -18.77
N TYR A 21 -5.71 1.88 -18.95
CA TYR A 21 -5.22 0.89 -18.00
C TYR A 21 -4.99 1.65 -16.70
N SER A 22 -6.03 1.74 -15.86
CA SER A 22 -5.82 1.86 -14.43
C SER A 22 -5.07 0.59 -14.05
N GLY A 23 -3.79 0.71 -13.69
CA GLY A 23 -3.07 -0.44 -13.13
C GLY A 23 -3.82 -0.86 -11.88
N ASP A 24 -4.53 -1.98 -11.94
CA ASP A 24 -5.31 -2.47 -10.81
C ASP A 24 -4.39 -2.62 -9.60
N ALA A 25 -4.83 -2.08 -8.47
CA ALA A 25 -4.20 -2.33 -7.20
C ALA A 25 -4.15 -3.85 -6.94
N PRO A 26 -3.08 -4.37 -6.32
CA PRO A 26 -3.02 -5.78 -5.98
C PRO A 26 -4.18 -6.13 -5.04
N GLU A 27 -4.76 -7.32 -5.21
CA GLU A 27 -5.79 -7.83 -4.30
C GLU A 27 -5.19 -8.09 -2.90
N THR A 28 -4.02 -8.72 -2.86
CA THR A 28 -3.30 -9.04 -1.61
C THR A 28 -1.81 -8.70 -1.75
N ILE A 29 -1.20 -8.26 -0.65
CA ILE A 29 0.24 -8.05 -0.53
C ILE A 29 0.78 -8.72 0.74
N THR A 30 2.01 -9.25 0.66
CA THR A 30 2.69 -9.83 1.82
C THR A 30 3.68 -8.83 2.42
N LEU A 31 3.41 -8.35 3.64
CA LEU A 31 4.34 -7.48 4.38
C LEU A 31 5.33 -8.32 5.19
N ASN A 32 6.47 -8.64 4.58
CA ASN A 32 7.49 -9.54 5.15
C ASN A 32 8.80 -8.84 5.56
N SER A 33 8.88 -7.52 5.42
CA SER A 33 10.16 -6.79 5.53
C SER A 33 10.72 -6.67 6.94
N LEU A 34 9.94 -7.05 7.96
CA LEU A 34 10.32 -7.03 9.38
C LEU A 34 10.21 -8.41 10.04
N VAL A 35 10.10 -9.48 9.24
CA VAL A 35 9.94 -10.85 9.76
C VAL A 35 11.13 -11.21 10.65
N ASN A 36 10.82 -11.42 11.93
CA ASN A 36 11.80 -11.81 12.95
C ASN A 36 11.10 -12.65 14.03
N LEU A 37 10.58 -12.03 15.10
CA LEU A 37 9.81 -12.71 16.15
C LEU A 37 8.39 -13.11 15.71
N TYR A 38 7.86 -12.41 14.71
CA TYR A 38 6.56 -12.64 14.10
C TYR A 38 6.72 -12.96 12.61
N GLY A 39 5.72 -13.67 12.06
CA GLY A 39 5.59 -14.00 10.65
C GLY A 39 5.24 -12.78 9.79
N PRO A 40 5.13 -12.98 8.47
CA PRO A 40 4.63 -11.93 7.58
C PRO A 40 3.16 -11.60 7.90
N VAL A 41 2.72 -10.41 7.48
CA VAL A 41 1.29 -10.07 7.41
C VAL A 41 0.84 -10.32 5.98
N GLU A 42 -0.20 -11.14 5.80
CA GLU A 42 -0.93 -11.19 4.53
C GLU A 42 -1.99 -10.09 4.58
N PHE A 43 -1.78 -9.02 3.82
CA PHE A 43 -2.65 -7.84 3.80
C PHE A 43 -3.57 -7.92 2.60
N SER A 44 -4.87 -8.02 2.85
CA SER A 44 -5.90 -7.90 1.82
C SER A 44 -6.03 -6.44 1.42
N HIS A 45 -5.35 -6.05 0.35
CA HIS A 45 -5.32 -4.68 -0.10
C HIS A 45 -6.67 -4.27 -0.71
N GLU A 46 -7.34 -5.18 -1.43
CA GLU A 46 -8.68 -4.95 -1.97
C GLU A 46 -9.71 -4.65 -0.88
N ASP A 47 -9.78 -5.46 0.18
CA ASP A 47 -10.74 -5.24 1.27
C ASP A 47 -10.52 -3.87 1.94
N HIS A 48 -9.26 -3.42 2.07
CA HIS A 48 -8.96 -2.13 2.68
C HIS A 48 -9.30 -0.94 1.77
N LEU A 49 -9.38 -1.14 0.44
CA LEU A 49 -9.82 -0.09 -0.48
C LEU A 49 -11.30 0.26 -0.31
N GLU A 50 -12.13 -0.64 0.26
CA GLU A 50 -13.52 -0.34 0.60
C GLU A 50 -13.66 0.68 1.74
N PHE A 51 -12.63 0.78 2.60
CA PHE A 51 -12.60 1.66 3.77
C PHE A 51 -11.71 2.89 3.58
N ALA A 52 -10.73 2.82 2.69
CA ALA A 52 -9.84 3.94 2.39
C ALA A 52 -10.57 5.00 1.56
N GLU A 53 -10.34 6.28 1.84
CA GLU A 53 -10.89 7.37 1.03
C GLU A 53 -10.24 7.40 -0.37
N ASP A 54 -8.92 7.20 -0.40
CA ASP A 54 -8.11 7.17 -1.60
C ASP A 54 -6.75 6.48 -1.37
N CYS A 55 -5.94 6.36 -2.42
CA CYS A 55 -4.60 5.78 -2.36
C CYS A 55 -3.68 6.51 -1.36
N SER A 56 -3.88 7.81 -1.14
CA SER A 56 -3.06 8.64 -0.27
C SER A 56 -3.33 8.40 1.22
N SER A 57 -4.46 7.77 1.55
CA SER A 57 -4.79 7.29 2.90
C SER A 57 -3.71 6.35 3.45
N CYS A 58 -3.01 5.62 2.57
CA CYS A 58 -1.85 4.79 2.94
C CYS A 58 -0.55 5.23 2.25
N HIS A 59 -0.58 5.49 0.94
CA HIS A 59 0.57 5.93 0.14
C HIS A 59 0.74 7.45 0.19
N HIS A 60 1.03 7.94 1.38
CA HIS A 60 1.13 9.35 1.67
C HIS A 60 2.49 9.97 1.25
N HIS A 61 2.55 11.31 1.21
CA HIS A 61 3.77 12.11 1.07
C HIS A 61 4.61 11.86 -0.20
N SER A 62 4.04 11.21 -1.21
CA SER A 62 4.66 10.96 -2.52
C SER A 62 3.60 11.12 -3.61
N GLU A 63 4.00 11.68 -4.76
CA GLU A 63 3.15 11.73 -5.95
C GLU A 63 3.00 10.36 -6.61
N GLU A 64 4.02 9.50 -6.45
CA GLU A 64 4.02 8.12 -6.91
C GLU A 64 3.72 7.16 -5.77
N VAL A 65 2.95 6.10 -6.06
CA VAL A 65 2.70 4.99 -5.14
C VAL A 65 3.99 4.19 -4.96
N VAL A 66 4.66 4.39 -3.82
CA VAL A 66 5.91 3.71 -3.46
C VAL A 66 5.74 2.82 -2.24
N SER A 67 6.64 1.85 -2.07
CA SER A 67 6.66 1.02 -0.85
C SER A 67 6.98 1.87 0.38
N CYS A 68 6.44 1.49 1.54
CA CYS A 68 6.73 2.17 2.80
C CYS A 68 8.24 2.26 3.09
N ARG A 69 9.03 1.31 2.58
CA ARG A 69 10.47 1.18 2.82
C ARG A 69 11.32 2.21 2.11
N GLU A 70 10.82 2.80 1.04
CA GLU A 70 11.53 3.89 0.33
C GLU A 70 11.73 5.13 1.22
N CYS A 71 10.90 5.26 2.25
CA CYS A 71 10.91 6.38 3.19
C CYS A 71 11.09 5.93 4.64
N HIS A 72 10.53 4.80 5.07
CA HIS A 72 10.62 4.27 6.43
C HIS A 72 11.64 3.12 6.53
N GLU A 73 12.76 3.41 7.18
CA GLU A 73 13.84 2.44 7.39
C GLU A 73 13.40 1.29 8.31
N PRO A 74 13.78 0.02 8.04
CA PRO A 74 13.61 -1.09 8.96
C PRO A 74 14.56 -0.94 10.17
N ILE A 75 14.10 -0.22 11.19
CA ILE A 75 14.89 0.01 12.41
C ILE A 75 14.69 -1.14 13.38
N VAL A 76 15.74 -1.94 13.57
CA VAL A 76 15.79 -3.02 14.59
C VAL A 76 16.52 -2.60 15.87
N ILE A 77 17.14 -1.42 15.90
CA ILE A 77 17.87 -0.90 17.06
C ILE A 77 17.27 0.44 17.48
N TYR A 78 16.74 0.52 18.71
CA TYR A 78 16.34 1.79 19.33
C TYR A 78 17.58 2.64 19.59
N HIS A 79 18.07 3.35 18.58
CA HIS A 79 19.05 4.42 18.81
C HIS A 79 18.32 5.60 19.44
N TYR A 80 18.45 5.68 20.76
CA TYR A 80 17.79 6.65 21.64
C TYR A 80 18.29 8.10 21.49
N LYS A 81 19.30 8.40 20.66
CA LYS A 81 19.82 9.77 20.57
C LYS A 81 20.34 10.14 19.18
N GLY A 82 19.77 11.21 18.61
CA GLY A 82 20.49 12.11 17.70
C GLY A 82 20.48 11.82 16.19
N ILE A 83 19.90 10.71 15.72
CA ILE A 83 19.83 10.44 14.29
C ILE A 83 18.60 11.13 13.70
N LYS A 84 18.82 12.21 12.92
CA LYS A 84 17.79 12.77 12.04
C LYS A 84 17.44 11.70 11.00
N ARG A 85 16.20 11.22 11.02
CA ARG A 85 15.69 10.23 10.05
C ARG A 85 14.91 10.95 8.96
N LYS A 86 14.91 10.38 7.75
CA LYS A 86 14.15 10.89 6.59
C LYS A 86 12.68 11.17 6.95
N THR A 87 12.06 10.30 7.75
CA THR A 87 10.63 10.37 8.13
C THR A 87 10.38 10.46 9.64
N GLY A 88 11.42 10.56 10.48
CA GLY A 88 11.30 10.54 11.94
C GLY A 88 10.88 9.19 12.57
N LEU A 89 10.21 8.32 11.81
CA LEU A 89 9.64 7.04 12.26
C LEU A 89 10.20 5.85 11.46
N GLY A 90 10.56 4.76 12.15
CA GLY A 90 10.95 3.50 11.49
C GLY A 90 9.76 2.72 10.93
N LEU A 91 10.04 1.76 10.06
CA LEU A 91 9.04 0.95 9.35
C LEU A 91 8.05 0.25 10.26
N LYS A 92 8.50 -0.29 11.41
CA LYS A 92 7.61 -0.90 12.41
C LYS A 92 6.59 0.11 12.94
N GLY A 93 7.06 1.32 13.24
CA GLY A 93 6.19 2.40 13.72
C GLY A 93 5.23 2.86 12.62
N ALA A 94 5.69 2.92 11.37
CA ALA A 94 4.86 3.30 10.23
C ALA A 94 3.70 2.31 10.03
N TYR A 95 3.99 0.99 10.00
CA TYR A 95 2.94 -0.02 9.89
C TYR A 95 1.95 0.04 11.06
N HIS A 96 2.43 -0.03 12.31
CA HIS A 96 1.53 -0.06 13.46
C HIS A 96 0.74 1.24 13.61
N GLY A 97 1.37 2.40 13.36
CA GLY A 97 0.71 3.70 13.46
C GLY A 97 -0.41 3.85 12.44
N LEU A 98 -0.19 3.39 11.20
CA LEU A 98 -1.19 3.46 10.14
C LEU A 98 -2.31 2.44 10.36
N CYS A 99 -1.99 1.14 10.43
CA CYS A 99 -2.99 0.08 10.50
C CYS A 99 -3.82 0.17 11.79
N MET A 100 -3.17 0.21 12.95
CA MET A 100 -3.89 0.26 14.23
C MET A 100 -4.55 1.62 14.46
N GLY A 101 -4.03 2.69 13.86
CA GLY A 101 -4.62 4.02 13.93
C GLY A 101 -6.01 4.03 13.28
N CYS A 102 -6.07 3.63 12.01
CA CYS A 102 -7.34 3.54 11.28
C CYS A 102 -8.31 2.56 11.93
N HIS A 103 -7.86 1.37 12.35
CA HIS A 103 -8.71 0.39 13.04
C HIS A 103 -9.31 0.93 14.34
N LYS A 104 -8.50 1.66 15.12
CA LYS A 104 -8.98 2.28 16.36
C LYS A 104 -9.98 3.40 16.10
N GLU A 105 -9.73 4.23 15.09
CA GLU A 105 -10.60 5.37 14.75
C GLU A 105 -11.95 4.90 14.19
N SER A 106 -11.92 3.89 13.31
CA SER A 106 -13.13 3.29 12.73
C SER A 106 -13.85 2.34 13.68
N GLU A 107 -13.30 2.10 14.88
CA GLU A 107 -13.76 1.07 15.83
C GLU A 107 -13.94 -0.30 15.16
N SER A 108 -13.08 -0.62 14.18
CA SER A 108 -13.18 -1.79 13.32
C SER A 108 -11.81 -2.43 13.07
N GLY A 109 -11.79 -3.70 12.69
CA GLY A 109 -10.55 -4.41 12.38
C GLY A 109 -9.71 -4.82 13.61
N PRO A 110 -8.61 -5.56 13.37
CA PRO A 110 -7.80 -6.16 14.42
C PRO A 110 -6.89 -5.16 15.16
N LEU A 111 -6.72 -5.38 16.46
CA LEU A 111 -5.77 -4.62 17.32
C LEU A 111 -4.83 -5.53 18.13
N GLY A 112 -5.09 -6.84 18.16
CA GLY A 112 -4.27 -7.80 18.89
C GLY A 112 -2.96 -8.11 18.16
N CYS A 113 -1.91 -8.39 18.94
CA CYS A 113 -0.55 -8.61 18.43
C CYS A 113 -0.42 -9.80 17.47
N THR A 114 -1.36 -10.73 17.49
CA THR A 114 -1.34 -11.94 16.66
C THR A 114 -2.45 -11.97 15.63
N ASP A 115 -3.24 -10.91 15.55
CA ASP A 115 -4.39 -10.85 14.65
C ASP A 115 -3.96 -10.50 13.22
N CYS A 116 -2.86 -9.76 13.08
CA CYS A 116 -2.29 -9.40 11.77
C CYS A 116 -1.07 -10.25 11.39
N HIS A 117 -0.25 -10.65 12.37
CA HIS A 117 0.97 -11.44 12.15
C HIS A 117 1.16 -12.47 13.25
N GLU A 118 1.29 -13.74 12.87
CA GLU A 118 1.44 -14.82 13.84
C GLU A 118 2.83 -14.82 14.51
N LYS A 119 2.91 -15.31 15.75
CA LYS A 119 4.21 -15.57 16.38
C LYS A 119 4.93 -16.66 15.62
N ARG A 120 6.22 -16.49 15.33
CA ARG A 120 7.00 -17.59 14.78
C ARG A 120 7.25 -18.63 15.86
N ALA A 121 7.10 -19.91 15.51
CA ALA A 121 7.51 -20.99 16.37
C ALA A 121 9.01 -20.84 16.69
N LYS A 122 9.36 -21.02 17.97
CA LYS A 122 10.75 -21.01 18.43
C LYS A 122 11.48 -22.15 17.69
N ARG A 123 12.52 -21.82 16.92
CA ARG A 123 13.48 -22.82 16.44
C ARG A 123 14.24 -23.43 17.60
#